data_AF-A0A1F8M5P7-F1
#
_entry.id   AF-A0A1F8M5P7-F1
#
_cell.length_a   1.000
_cell.length_b   1.000
_cell.length_c   1.000
_cell.angle_alpha   90.00
_cell.angle_beta   90.00
_cell.angle_gamma   90.00
#
_symmetry.space_group_name_H-M   'P 1'
#
loop_
_entity.id
_entity.type
_entity.pdbx_description
1 polymer ?
#
loop_
_entity_poly.entity_id
_entity_poly.type
_entity_poly.pdbx_seq_one_letter_code
_entity_poly.pdbx_strand_id
1 'polypeptide(L)' 'MVGAVSSLKGTEDIRDLELHLERGDVKLILNRNDVPLTPFPKEILTNTIIGLVSSLKGVGKIDSLKIDVKAH' A
#
# COMPACT_ATOMS: atom_id res chain seq x y z
N MET A 1 -16.81 -5.81 -12.50
CA MET A 1 -15.77 -6.11 -11.49
C MET A 1 -14.73 -7.04 -12.13
N VAL A 2 -13.88 -6.53 -13.03
CA VAL A 2 -12.81 -7.32 -13.69
C VAL A 2 -11.44 -6.64 -13.51
N GLY A 3 -11.41 -5.33 -13.21
CA GLY A 3 -10.18 -4.55 -13.08
C GLY A 3 -9.31 -4.83 -11.86
N ALA A 4 -9.88 -5.30 -10.75
CA ALA A 4 -9.13 -5.51 -9.50
C ALA A 4 -8.17 -6.71 -9.54
N VAL A 5 -8.52 -7.76 -10.29
CA VAL A 5 -7.68 -8.97 -10.42
C VAL A 5 -6.69 -8.87 -11.58
N SER A 6 -6.91 -7.97 -12.55
CA SER A 6 -5.99 -7.76 -13.67
C SER A 6 -4.70 -7.05 -13.28
N SER A 7 -4.69 -6.25 -12.20
CA SER A 7 -3.46 -5.66 -11.65
C SER A 7 -2.54 -6.68 -10.97
N LEU A 8 -3.04 -7.90 -10.72
CA LEU A 8 -2.29 -9.00 -10.12
C LEU A 8 -1.73 -9.97 -11.18
N LYS A 9 -2.01 -9.75 -12.48
CA LYS A 9 -1.42 -10.55 -13.56
C LYS A 9 0.01 -10.07 -13.82
N GLY A 10 0.99 -10.94 -13.52
CA GLY A 10 2.40 -10.71 -13.83
C GLY A 10 3.27 -10.26 -12.66
N THR A 11 2.77 -10.33 -11.42
CA THR A 11 3.61 -10.09 -10.24
C THR A 11 4.46 -11.32 -9.96
N GLU A 12 5.78 -11.19 -10.09
CA GLU A 12 6.73 -12.12 -9.46
C GLU A 12 6.44 -12.22 -7.95
N ASP A 13 6.99 -13.22 -7.28
CA ASP A 13 6.87 -13.34 -5.83
C ASP A 13 7.31 -12.04 -5.14
N ILE A 14 6.46 -11.55 -4.24
CA ILE A 14 6.75 -10.36 -3.44
C ILE A 14 7.80 -10.76 -2.41
N ARG A 15 9.03 -10.26 -2.55
CA ARG A 15 10.13 -10.48 -1.59
C ARG A 15 10.25 -9.30 -0.62
N ASP A 16 10.23 -8.11 -1.17
CA ASP A 16 10.27 -6.85 -0.43
C ASP A 16 9.12 -5.96 -0.88
N LEU A 17 8.38 -5.38 0.07
CA LEU A 17 7.34 -4.39 -0.17
C LEU A 17 7.57 -3.19 0.76
N GLU A 18 7.65 -2.00 0.17
CA GLU A 18 7.62 -0.74 0.91
C GLU A 18 6.39 0.06 0.47
N LEU A 19 5.65 0.56 1.46
CA LEU A 19 4.49 1.40 1.23
C LEU A 19 4.63 2.69 2.02
N HIS A 20 4.53 3.80 1.30
CA HIS A 20 4.63 5.14 1.87
C HIS A 20 3.30 5.86 1.70
N LEU A 21 2.69 6.26 2.80
CA LEU A 21 1.54 7.14 2.83
C LEU A 21 2.00 8.52 3.29
N GLU A 22 1.76 9.54 2.47
CA GLU A 22 2.04 10.94 2.82
C GLU A 22 0.86 11.82 2.39
N ARG A 23 0.25 12.54 3.34
CA ARG A 23 -0.86 13.48 3.07
C ARG A 23 -2.01 12.88 2.23
N GLY A 24 -2.26 11.58 2.39
CA GLY A 24 -3.33 10.85 1.68
C GLY A 24 -2.94 10.28 0.32
N ASP A 25 -1.71 10.48 -0.16
CA ASP A 25 -1.18 9.80 -1.34
C ASP A 25 -0.36 8.57 -0.94
N VAL A 26 -0.45 7.50 -1.73
CA VAL A 26 0.28 6.25 -1.49
C VAL A 26 1.27 5.94 -2.61
N LYS A 27 2.48 5.55 -2.23
CA LYS A 27 3.50 4.98 -3.12
C LYS A 27 3.78 3.55 -2.72
N LEU A 28 3.97 2.69 -3.73
CA LEU A 28 4.27 1.28 -3.57
C LEU A 28 5.58 0.96 -4.28
N ILE A 29 6.50 0.35 -3.54
CA ILE A 29 7.75 -0.18 -4.06
C ILE A 29 7.70 -1.69 -3.85
N LEU A 30 7.82 -2.46 -4.94
CA LEU A 30 7.89 -3.92 -4.90
C LEU A 30 9.24 -4.39 -5.42
N ASN A 31 9.93 -5.23 -4.66
CA ASN A 31 11.24 -5.77 -5.02
C ASN A 31 12.22 -4.68 -5.47
N ARG A 32 12.21 -3.53 -4.77
CA ARG A 32 13.01 -2.31 -5.05
C ARG A 32 12.64 -1.56 -6.34
N ASN A 33 11.51 -1.87 -6.96
CA ASN A 33 11.00 -1.15 -8.13
C ASN A 33 9.76 -0.35 -7.76
N ASP A 34 9.71 0.92 -8.19
CA ASP A 34 8.51 1.75 -8.07
C ASP A 34 7.39 1.17 -8.92
N VAL A 35 6.23 0.93 -8.29
CA VAL A 35 5.04 0.42 -8.96
C VAL A 35 4.02 1.54 -9.10
N PRO A 36 3.77 2.04 -10.32
CA PRO A 36 2.77 3.09 -10.53
C PRO A 36 1.38 2.55 -10.22
N LEU A 37 0.68 3.22 -9.31
CA LEU A 37 -0.68 2.88 -8.91
C LEU A 37 -1.69 3.69 -9.71
N THR A 38 -2.66 3.00 -10.31
CA THR A 38 -3.86 3.65 -10.85
C THR A 38 -4.76 4.14 -9.70
N PRO A 39 -5.76 5.00 -9.96
CA PRO A 39 -6.62 5.56 -8.91
C PRO A 39 -7.30 4.49 -8.03
N PHE A 40 -7.75 3.39 -8.63
CA PHE A 40 -8.48 2.35 -7.90
C PHE A 40 -7.61 1.62 -6.84
N PRO A 41 -6.46 1.00 -7.15
CA PRO A 41 -5.59 0.40 -6.13
C PRO A 41 -5.07 1.41 -5.12
N LYS A 42 -4.80 2.66 -5.54
CA LYS A 42 -4.38 3.75 -4.66
C LYS A 42 -5.41 4.01 -3.56
N GLU A 43 -6.69 4.15 -3.91
CA GLU A 43 -7.77 4.38 -2.96
C GLU A 43 -7.94 3.20 -1.98
N ILE A 44 -7.91 1.97 -2.50
CA ILE A 44 -8.04 0.76 -1.67
C ILE A 44 -6.89 0.66 -0.65
N LEU A 45 -5.65 0.87 -1.08
CA LEU A 45 -4.48 0.81 -0.18
C LEU A 45 -4.53 1.91 0.88
N THR A 46 -4.78 3.16 0.49
CA THR A 46 -4.87 4.30 1.43
C THR A 46 -5.92 4.04 2.52
N ASN A 47 -7.14 3.67 2.13
CA ASN A 47 -8.23 3.48 3.10
C ASN A 47 -8.01 2.27 4.01
N THR A 48 -7.51 1.16 3.45
CA THR A 48 -7.23 -0.06 4.23
C THR A 48 -6.17 0.19 5.29
N ILE A 49 -5.11 0.91 4.93
CA ILE A 49 -3.96 1.14 5.79
C ILE A 49 -4.28 2.18 6.87
N ILE A 50 -4.96 3.27 6.51
CA ILE A 50 -5.48 4.23 7.48
C ILE A 50 -6.41 3.53 8.46
N GLY A 51 -7.36 2.72 7.97
CA GLY A 51 -8.28 1.96 8.83
C GLY A 51 -7.54 1.02 9.79
N LEU A 52 -6.56 0.26 9.30
CA LEU A 52 -5.76 -0.66 10.10
C LEU A 52 -5.00 0.09 11.20
N VAL A 53 -4.28 1.15 10.86
CA VAL A 53 -3.45 1.88 11.83
C VAL A 53 -4.30 2.72 12.79
N SER A 54 -5.45 3.23 12.35
CA SER A 54 -6.40 3.96 13.22
C SER A 54 -7.05 3.07 14.28
N SER A 55 -7.04 1.75 14.06
CA SER A 55 -7.56 0.79 15.05
C SER A 55 -6.58 0.57 16.23
N LEU A 56 -5.33 1.01 16.11
CA LEU A 56 -4.32 0.83 17.14
C LEU A 56 -4.53 1.81 18.30
N LYS A 57 -4.46 1.30 19.53
CA LYS A 57 -4.63 2.10 20.74
C LYS A 57 -3.60 3.23 20.79
N GLY A 58 -4.07 4.45 21.00
CA GLY A 58 -3.22 5.64 21.17
C GLY A 58 -2.79 6.30 19.86
N VAL A 59 -3.23 5.79 18.71
CA VAL A 59 -3.04 6.47 17.42
C VAL A 59 -4.07 7.60 17.27
N GLY A 60 -3.57 8.79 16.95
CA GLY A 60 -4.38 9.96 16.61
C GLY A 60 -4.40 10.22 15.11
N LYS A 61 -4.35 11.49 14.71
CA LYS A 61 -4.26 11.87 13.29
C LYS A 61 -2.99 11.28 12.65
N ILE A 62 -3.15 10.67 11.48
CA ILE A 62 -2.04 10.11 10.69
C ILE A 62 -1.68 11.12 9.59
N ASP A 63 -0.52 11.77 9.71
CA ASP A 63 0.00 12.68 8.68
C ASP A 63 0.87 11.95 7.63
N SER A 64 1.62 10.93 8.08
CA SER A 64 2.38 10.03 7.24
C SER A 64 2.53 8.65 7.89
N LEU A 65 2.83 7.64 7.07
CA LEU A 65 3.08 6.27 7.50
C LEU A 65 4.03 5.57 6.52
N LYS A 66 4.97 4.79 7.04
CA LYS A 66 5.79 3.85 6.27
C LYS A 66 5.52 2.43 6.74
N ILE A 67 5.28 1.51 5.82
CA ILE A 67 5.17 0.07 6.08
C ILE A 67 6.23 -0.64 5.25
N ASP A 68 7.08 -1.43 5.91
CA ASP A 68 8.08 -2.28 5.28
C ASP A 68 7.75 -3.75 5.58
N VAL A 69 7.56 -4.55 4.55
CA VAL A 69 7.30 -6.00 4.65
C VAL A 69 8.39 -6.75 3.90
N LYS A 70 8.97 -7.76 4.58
CA LYS A 70 9.90 -8.72 3.98
C LYS A 70 9.28 -10.09 4.05
N ALA A 71 9.05 -10.71 2.90
CA ALA A 71 8.65 -12.11 2.81
C ALA A 71 9.92 -12.97 2.73
N HIS A 72 9.98 -14.00 3.59
CA HIS A 72 11.05 -15.00 3.59
C HIS A 72 10.67 -16.21 2.75
#